data_AF-A0A2K3LR75-F1
#
_entry.id   AF-A0A2K3LR75-F1
#
_cell.length_a   1.000
_cell.length_b   1.000
_cell.length_c   1.000
_cell.angle_alpha   90.00
_cell.angle_beta   90.00
_cell.angle_gamma   90.00
#
_symmetry.space_group_name_H-M   'P 1'
#
loop_
_entity.id
_entity.type
_entity.pdbx_description
1 polymer ?
#
loop_
_entity_poly.entity_id
_entity_poly.type
_entity_poly.pdbx_seq_one_letter_code
_entity_poly.pdbx_strand_id
1 'polypeptide(L)' 'MQGRLKCNVDASFYNAAGVTGWGLCVRDYQGCFVSAASNYIQQRLNTIEGEAVAFKEAIREVLVHPSLAF' A
#
# COMPACT_ATOMS: atom_id res chain seq x y z
N MET A 1 -1.45 -20.85 5.07
CA MET A 1 -0.10 -21.41 4.95
C MET A 1 0.83 -20.46 5.67
N GLN A 2 1.67 -20.97 6.57
CA GLN A 2 2.77 -20.18 7.14
C GLN A 2 3.67 -19.66 6.00
N GLY A 3 4.20 -18.44 6.14
CA GLY A 3 4.96 -17.75 5.08
C GLY A 3 4.13 -16.96 4.04
N ARG A 4 2.81 -16.80 4.25
CA ARG A 4 1.97 -15.95 3.38
C ARG A 4 1.60 -14.65 4.07
N LEU A 5 1.88 -13.53 3.41
CA LEU A 5 1.38 -12.21 3.77
C LEU A 5 0.12 -11.86 2.98
N LYS A 6 -0.74 -11.05 3.59
CA LYS A 6 -1.86 -10.36 2.95
C LYS A 6 -1.58 -8.87 3.03
N CYS A 7 -1.69 -8.16 1.91
CA CYS A 7 -1.58 -6.71 1.90
C CYS A 7 -2.88 -6.12 1.39
N ASN A 8 -3.54 -5.27 2.19
CA ASN A 8 -4.56 -4.37 1.65
C ASN A 8 -3.88 -3.10 1.15
N VAL A 9 -4.39 -2.56 0.06
CA VAL A 9 -3.99 -1.28 -0.50
C VAL A 9 -5.25 -0.47 -0.77
N ASP A 10 -5.11 0.85 -0.73
CA ASP A 10 -6.18 1.79 -1.10
C ASP A 10 -5.56 3.11 -1.56
N ALA A 11 -6.26 3.81 -2.46
CA ALA A 11 -5.90 5.15 -2.90
C ALA A 11 -6.97 6.18 -2.48
N SER A 12 -6.51 7.34 -2.03
CA SER A 12 -7.36 8.47 -1.67
C SER A 12 -7.13 9.65 -2.60
N PHE A 13 -8.19 10.43 -2.84
CA PHE A 13 -8.17 11.46 -3.87
C PHE A 13 -8.69 12.78 -3.32
N TYR A 14 -7.82 13.77 -3.15
CA TYR A 14 -8.21 15.07 -2.61
C TYR A 14 -8.13 16.15 -3.70
N ASN A 15 -9.30 16.43 -4.29
CA ASN A 15 -9.43 17.33 -5.43
C ASN A 15 -8.96 18.76 -5.15
N ALA A 16 -9.23 19.29 -3.96
CA ALA A 16 -8.94 20.70 -3.65
C ALA A 16 -7.43 21.00 -3.64
N ALA A 17 -6.60 20.05 -3.19
CA ALA A 17 -5.14 20.20 -3.22
C ALA A 17 -4.50 19.54 -4.45
N GLY A 18 -5.28 18.88 -5.31
CA GLY A 18 -4.75 18.17 -6.47
C GLY A 18 -3.81 17.02 -6.10
N VAL A 19 -4.07 16.31 -5.00
CA VAL A 19 -3.20 15.22 -4.51
C VAL A 19 -3.89 13.87 -4.56
N THR A 20 -3.07 12.83 -4.71
CA THR A 20 -3.47 11.43 -4.53
C THR A 20 -2.67 10.85 -3.38
N GLY A 21 -3.37 10.41 -2.34
CA GLY A 21 -2.81 9.63 -1.24
C GLY A 21 -2.86 8.14 -1.56
N TRP A 22 -2.00 7.37 -0.91
CA TRP A 22 -2.04 5.91 -0.93
C TRP A 22 -1.77 5.37 0.47
N GLY A 23 -2.32 4.19 0.75
CA GLY A 23 -2.11 3.49 2.01
C GLY A 23 -2.03 1.98 1.78
N LEU A 24 -1.31 1.30 2.68
CA LEU A 24 -1.20 -0.15 2.70
C LEU A 24 -1.23 -0.69 4.14
N CYS A 25 -1.66 -1.93 4.29
CA CYS A 25 -1.60 -2.69 5.53
C CYS A 25 -1.23 -4.15 5.25
N VAL A 26 -0.06 -4.56 5.73
CA VAL A 26 0.45 -5.92 5.67
C VAL A 26 0.02 -6.68 6.92
N ARG A 27 -0.47 -7.91 6.70
CA ARG A 27 -0.88 -8.84 7.73
C ARG A 27 -0.33 -10.23 7.45
N ASP A 28 -0.15 -11.01 8.51
CA ASP A 28 0.23 -12.41 8.37
C ASP A 28 -0.94 -13.29 7.90
N TYR A 29 -0.71 -14.60 7.83
CA TYR A 29 -1.72 -15.57 7.39
C TYR A 29 -2.91 -15.70 8.35
N GLN A 30 -2.76 -15.31 9.62
CA GLN A 30 -3.81 -15.28 10.64
C GLN A 30 -4.59 -13.95 10.60
N GLY A 31 -4.09 -12.96 9.87
CA GLY A 31 -4.67 -11.62 9.83
C GLY A 31 -4.14 -10.72 10.95
N CYS A 32 -3.08 -11.10 11.64
CA CYS A 32 -2.42 -10.22 12.60
C CYS A 32 -1.68 -9.11 11.86
N PHE A 33 -1.68 -7.91 12.44
CA PHE A 33 -0.96 -6.77 11.90
C PHE A 33 0.56 -7.03 11.86
N VAL A 34 1.19 -6.61 10.78
CA VAL A 34 2.63 -6.77 10.56
C VAL A 34 3.28 -5.41 10.28
N SER A 35 2.79 -4.67 9.28
CA SER A 35 3.24 -3.30 8.98
C SER A 35 2.16 -2.51 8.25
N ALA A 36 2.31 -1.19 8.22
CA ALA A 36 1.50 -0.30 7.41
C ALA A 36 2.32 0.91 6.97
N ALA A 37 1.97 1.48 5.83
CA ALA A 37 2.55 2.70 5.31
C ALA A 37 1.50 3.54 4.59
N SER A 38 1.73 4.84 4.55
CA SER A 38 0.91 5.78 3.79
C SER A 38 1.73 6.98 3.35
N ASN A 39 1.44 7.52 2.18
CA ASN A 39 2.02 8.78 1.71
C ASN A 39 1.09 9.43 0.68
N TYR A 40 1.51 10.53 0.08
CA TYR A 40 0.83 11.15 -1.05
C TYR A 40 1.82 11.58 -2.12
N ILE A 41 1.28 11.81 -3.32
CA ILE A 41 1.98 12.49 -4.40
C ILE A 41 1.27 13.79 -4.73
N GLN A 42 2.04 14.80 -5.14
CA GLN A 42 1.53 16.12 -5.57
C GLN A 42 1.03 16.06 -7.01
N GLN A 43 0.11 15.14 -7.27
CA GLN A 43 -0.57 14.96 -8.55
C GLN A 43 -1.92 14.28 -8.31
N ARG A 44 -2.96 14.78 -8.99
CA ARG A 44 -4.29 14.18 -8.98
C ARG A 44 -4.38 13.11 -10.06
N LEU A 45 -4.16 11.86 -9.67
CA LEU A 45 -4.33 10.69 -10.54
C LEU A 45 -5.79 10.32 -10.66
N ASN A 46 -6.21 9.66 -11.73
CA ASN A 46 -7.53 9.01 -11.76
C ASN A 46 -7.58 7.78 -10.84
N THR A 47 -8.76 7.17 -10.68
CA THR A 47 -8.92 6.03 -9.77
C THR A 47 -7.99 4.87 -10.10
N ILE A 48 -7.91 4.47 -11.38
CA ILE A 48 -7.09 3.33 -11.82
C ILE A 48 -5.61 3.60 -11.57
N GLU A 49 -5.15 4.80 -11.91
CA GLU A 49 -3.76 5.23 -11.69
C GLU A 49 -3.42 5.27 -10.19
N GLY A 50 -4.32 5.79 -9.36
CA GLY A 50 -4.13 5.84 -7.90
C GLY A 50 -4.01 4.46 -7.28
N GLU A 51 -4.91 3.54 -7.63
CA GLU A 51 -4.87 2.15 -7.15
C GLU A 51 -3.60 1.43 -7.63
N ALA A 52 -3.18 1.66 -8.87
CA ALA A 52 -1.93 1.12 -9.39
C ALA A 52 -0.70 1.64 -8.62
N VAL A 53 -0.69 2.92 -8.20
CA VAL A 53 0.35 3.47 -7.34
C VAL A 53 0.33 2.82 -5.96
N ALA A 54 -0.82 2.69 -5.31
CA ALA A 54 -0.93 2.04 -4.01
C ALA A 54 -0.42 0.58 -4.06
N PHE A 55 -0.78 -0.15 -5.12
CA PHE A 55 -0.28 -1.51 -5.35
C PHE A 55 1.24 -1.57 -5.57
N LYS A 56 1.79 -0.65 -6.38
CA LYS A 56 3.23 -0.55 -6.64
C LYS A 56 4.01 -0.27 -5.35
N GLU A 57 3.56 0.68 -4.53
CA GLU A 57 4.22 0.98 -3.25
C GLU A 57 4.08 -0.18 -2.25
N ALA A 58 2.99 -0.94 -2.28
CA ALA A 58 2.86 -2.17 -1.49
C ALA A 58 3.84 -3.27 -1.87
N ILE A 59 4.12 -3.47 -3.16
CA ILE A 59 5.17 -4.40 -3.59
C ILE A 59 6.52 -3.93 -3.05
N ARG A 60 6.81 -2.62 -3.11
CA ARG A 60 8.08 -2.08 -2.61
C ARG A 60 8.22 -2.27 -1.11
N GLU A 61 7.17 -2.01 -0.33
CA GLU A 61 7.17 -2.24 1.11
C GLU A 61 7.51 -3.70 1.46
N VAL A 62 6.84 -4.65 0.80
CA VAL A 62 7.04 -6.08 1.07
C VAL A 62 8.41 -6.58 0.61
N LEU A 63 8.95 -6.04 -0.49
CA LEU A 63 10.27 -6.44 -1.01
C LEU A 63 11.46 -5.80 -0.27
N VAL A 64 11.32 -4.56 0.22
CA VAL A 64 12.41 -3.80 0.85
C VAL A 64 12.53 -4.11 2.34
N HIS A 65 11.53 -4.73 2.96
CA HIS A 65 11.61 -5.26 4.32
C HIS A 65 11.86 -6.77 4.32
N PRO A 66 13.13 -7.24 4.26
CA PRO A 66 13.46 -8.67 4.19
C PRO A 66 13.06 -9.46 5.44
N SER A 67 12.73 -8.81 6.57
CA SER A 67 12.11 -9.45 7.74
C SER A 67 10.65 -9.87 7.52
N LEU A 68 10.04 -9.47 6.40
CA LEU A 68 8.70 -9.86 5.97
C LEU A 68 8.74 -10.90 4.83
N ALA A 69 9.92 -11.23 4.31
CA ALA A 69 10.08 -12.09 3.15
C ALA A 69 10.08 -13.60 3.46
N PHE A 70 9.96 -14.02 4.73
CA PHE A 70 9.98 -15.43 5.12
C PHE A 70 9.01 -15.72 6.29
#